data_AF-A0A355TXJ7-F1
#
_entry.id   AF-A0A355TXJ7-F1
#
_cell.length_a   1.000
_cell.length_b   1.000
_cell.length_c   1.000
_cell.angle_alpha   90.00
_cell.angle_beta   90.00
_cell.angle_gamma   90.00
#
_symmetry.space_group_name_H-M   'P 1'
#
loop_
_entity.id
_entity.type
_entity.pdbx_description
1 polymer ?
#
loop_
_entity_poly.entity_id
_entity_poly.type
_entity_poly.pdbx_seq_one_letter_code
_entity_poly.pdbx_strand_id
1 'polypeptide(L)'
;LFNDKNSFKEILINEDIQKFTRNSKALYAYADKIGFEVKSLVFDVELAAYLLEPSSKDYSDENLCGANSIELPVAENEEYEKYRAFAVFDKLCNKLLSEIKANEQESLLLDVEIPLANVLAKMENIGFDVDEQGIKDYGEMLSAQIKSLETSIYESAGCEFNINSPKQLGKVLFEELKLPCKKKTKSGYSTNAEVLESLRYEHPVVEMVLNYRTLAKLNSTYCEGLLKVIGKDGRIHSNFNQTETRTGRISSTEPNLQNIPVRTELGREMRKFFAAKEGWVLVDADYSQIEL
;
A
#
# COMPACT_ATOMS: atom_id res chain seq x y z
N LEU A 1 8.14 -29.62 -14.63
CA LEU A 1 7.90 -28.15 -14.64
C LEU A 1 7.75 -27.72 -16.09
N PHE A 2 6.64 -27.08 -16.45
CA PHE A 2 6.37 -26.61 -17.82
C PHE A 2 7.41 -25.56 -18.23
N ASN A 3 8.51 -26.00 -18.86
CA ASN A 3 9.50 -25.10 -19.46
C ASN A 3 9.01 -24.46 -20.77
N ASP A 4 7.82 -24.85 -21.23
CA ASP A 4 7.18 -24.29 -22.41
C ASP A 4 6.13 -23.25 -22.03
N LYS A 5 6.50 -21.98 -22.16
CA LYS A 5 5.60 -20.84 -21.96
C LYS A 5 4.38 -20.90 -22.91
N ASN A 6 4.50 -21.55 -24.06
CA ASN A 6 3.40 -21.68 -25.00
C ASN A 6 2.33 -22.63 -24.46
N SER A 7 2.71 -23.83 -24.00
CA SER A 7 1.78 -24.77 -23.35
C SER A 7 1.04 -24.14 -22.16
N PHE A 8 1.73 -23.34 -21.34
CA PHE A 8 1.08 -22.62 -20.23
C PHE A 8 0.06 -21.58 -20.73
N LYS A 9 0.41 -20.81 -21.76
CA LYS A 9 -0.52 -19.87 -22.40
C LYS A 9 -1.75 -20.58 -22.98
N GLU A 10 -1.56 -21.70 -23.68
CA GLU A 10 -2.66 -22.48 -24.27
C GLU A 10 -3.68 -22.92 -23.21
N ILE A 11 -3.20 -23.35 -22.03
CA ILE A 11 -4.09 -23.69 -20.91
C ILE A 11 -4.89 -22.45 -20.47
N LEU A 12 -4.25 -21.29 -20.32
CA LEU A 12 -4.88 -20.08 -19.80
C LEU A 12 -5.90 -19.46 -20.75
N ILE A 13 -5.72 -19.57 -22.06
CA ILE A 13 -6.65 -19.02 -23.06
C ILE A 13 -7.82 -19.96 -23.38
N ASN A 14 -7.74 -21.24 -23.02
CA ASN A 14 -8.75 -22.25 -23.37
C ASN A 14 -10.01 -22.12 -22.50
N GLU A 15 -11.15 -21.75 -23.06
CA GLU A 15 -12.42 -21.54 -22.33
C GLU A 15 -13.00 -22.82 -21.70
N ASP A 16 -12.70 -24.00 -22.24
CA ASP A 16 -13.22 -25.29 -21.75
C ASP A 16 -12.52 -25.77 -20.48
N ILE A 17 -11.36 -25.18 -20.15
CA ILE A 17 -10.59 -25.51 -18.94
C ILE A 17 -10.93 -24.51 -17.85
N GLN A 18 -11.54 -24.96 -16.76
CA GLN A 18 -11.71 -24.15 -15.56
C GLN A 18 -10.35 -23.98 -14.84
N LYS A 19 -10.04 -22.75 -14.41
CA LYS A 19 -8.81 -22.46 -13.66
C LYS A 19 -9.11 -22.04 -12.23
N PHE A 20 -8.35 -22.67 -11.34
CA PHE A 20 -8.27 -22.34 -9.93
C PHE A 20 -6.86 -21.81 -9.70
N THR A 21 -6.74 -20.66 -9.04
CA THR A 21 -5.45 -20.05 -8.75
C THR A 21 -5.37 -19.65 -7.28
N ARG A 22 -4.15 -19.48 -6.79
CA ARG A 22 -3.92 -18.89 -5.47
C ARG A 22 -4.03 -17.37 -5.49
N ASN A 23 -3.61 -16.75 -6.58
CA ASN A 23 -3.59 -15.30 -6.74
C ASN A 23 -3.86 -14.95 -8.22
N SER A 24 -5.06 -14.45 -8.48
CA SER A 24 -5.55 -14.09 -9.81
C SER A 24 -4.87 -12.85 -10.35
N LYS A 25 -4.60 -11.85 -9.50
CA LYS A 25 -3.93 -10.61 -9.92
C LYS A 25 -2.55 -10.88 -10.53
N ALA A 26 -1.74 -11.73 -9.90
CA ALA A 26 -0.42 -12.10 -10.43
C ALA A 26 -0.53 -12.81 -11.80
N LEU A 27 -1.54 -13.67 -11.96
CA LEU A 27 -1.80 -14.37 -13.22
C LEU A 27 -2.25 -13.39 -14.33
N TYR A 28 -3.16 -12.46 -14.01
CA TYR A 28 -3.59 -11.41 -14.93
C TYR A 28 -2.45 -10.47 -15.29
N ALA A 29 -1.60 -10.09 -14.33
CA ALA A 29 -0.45 -9.24 -14.57
C ALA A 29 0.56 -9.90 -15.53
N TYR A 30 0.78 -11.21 -15.39
CA TYR A 30 1.56 -11.99 -16.33
C TYR A 30 0.92 -12.01 -17.73
N ALA A 31 -0.37 -12.33 -17.81
CA ALA A 31 -1.08 -12.44 -19.08
C ALA A 31 -1.10 -11.12 -19.87
N ASP A 32 -1.32 -10.00 -19.16
CA ASP A 32 -1.29 -8.66 -19.72
C ASP A 32 0.09 -8.28 -20.27
N LYS A 33 1.18 -8.59 -19.55
CA LYS A 33 2.56 -8.37 -20.04
C LYS A 33 2.89 -9.16 -21.31
N ILE A 34 2.34 -10.36 -21.45
CA ILE A 34 2.57 -11.22 -22.63
C ILE A 34 1.58 -10.89 -23.76
N GLY A 35 0.48 -10.20 -23.47
CA GLY A 35 -0.54 -9.80 -24.45
C GLY A 35 -1.54 -10.91 -24.76
N PHE A 36 -2.07 -11.59 -23.74
CA PHE A 36 -3.21 -12.49 -23.89
C PHE A 36 -4.22 -12.35 -22.75
N GLU A 37 -5.41 -12.88 -22.95
CA GLU A 37 -6.49 -12.83 -21.97
C GLU A 37 -6.64 -14.19 -21.28
N VAL A 38 -6.70 -14.20 -19.95
CA VAL A 38 -7.00 -15.42 -19.19
C VAL A 38 -8.49 -15.69 -19.29
N LYS A 39 -8.87 -16.90 -19.68
CA LYS A 39 -10.26 -17.35 -19.81
C LYS A 39 -10.61 -18.35 -18.72
N SER A 40 -11.88 -18.37 -18.32
CA SER A 40 -12.44 -19.38 -17.38
C SER A 40 -11.67 -19.49 -16.05
N LEU A 41 -11.22 -18.35 -15.50
CA LEU A 41 -10.73 -18.28 -14.13
C LEU A 41 -11.93 -18.26 -13.18
N VAL A 42 -12.13 -19.34 -12.45
CA VAL A 42 -13.36 -19.57 -11.66
C VAL A 42 -13.12 -19.59 -10.15
N PHE A 43 -11.87 -19.45 -9.70
CA PHE A 43 -11.58 -19.41 -8.28
C PHE A 43 -10.22 -18.79 -7.97
N ASP A 44 -10.19 -17.99 -6.91
CA ASP A 44 -8.99 -17.42 -6.30
C ASP A 44 -9.01 -17.75 -4.80
N VAL A 45 -8.01 -18.50 -4.34
CA VAL A 45 -7.92 -18.95 -2.94
C VAL A 45 -7.71 -17.78 -1.98
N GLU A 46 -6.86 -16.82 -2.31
CA GLU A 46 -6.54 -15.69 -1.43
C GLU A 46 -7.75 -14.78 -1.27
N LEU A 47 -8.41 -14.44 -2.39
CA LEU A 47 -9.64 -13.64 -2.36
C LEU A 47 -10.79 -14.38 -1.65
N ALA A 48 -10.97 -15.68 -1.90
CA ALA A 48 -12.00 -16.47 -1.22
C ALA A 48 -11.74 -16.52 0.30
N ALA A 49 -10.50 -16.78 0.71
CA ALA A 49 -10.15 -16.81 2.14
C ALA A 49 -10.36 -15.44 2.81
N TYR A 50 -10.03 -14.36 2.11
CA TYR A 50 -10.29 -13.00 2.58
C TYR A 50 -11.79 -12.71 2.73
N LEU A 51 -12.63 -13.12 1.78
CA LEU A 51 -14.08 -12.94 1.88
C LEU A 51 -14.70 -13.72 3.05
N LEU A 52 -14.13 -14.89 3.38
CA LEU A 52 -14.58 -15.71 4.50
C LEU A 52 -14.14 -15.15 5.86
N GLU A 53 -12.91 -14.63 5.96
CA GLU A 53 -12.37 -14.10 7.21
C GLU A 53 -11.48 -12.86 6.99
N PRO A 54 -12.06 -11.67 6.71
CA PRO A 54 -11.31 -10.44 6.42
C PRO A 54 -10.43 -9.95 7.57
N SER A 55 -10.64 -10.47 8.78
CA SER A 55 -9.87 -10.08 9.97
C SER A 55 -8.61 -10.92 10.20
N SER A 56 -8.41 -11.97 9.39
CA SER A 56 -7.20 -12.79 9.41
C SER A 56 -5.96 -11.94 9.15
N LYS A 57 -4.88 -12.30 9.83
CA LYS A 57 -3.57 -11.65 9.65
C LYS A 57 -2.67 -12.40 8.67
N ASP A 58 -3.06 -13.60 8.29
CA ASP A 58 -2.24 -14.49 7.49
C ASP A 58 -3.12 -15.41 6.62
N TYR A 59 -2.92 -15.34 5.31
CA TYR A 59 -3.56 -16.22 4.33
C TYR A 59 -2.55 -17.18 3.69
N SER A 60 -1.41 -17.44 4.34
CA SER A 60 -0.42 -18.45 3.94
C SER A 60 -1.08 -19.82 3.73
N ASP A 61 -0.51 -20.62 2.83
CA ASP A 61 -1.04 -21.95 2.54
C ASP A 61 -1.03 -22.84 3.79
N GLU A 62 -0.02 -22.69 4.66
CA GLU A 62 0.10 -23.37 5.94
C GLU A 62 -1.06 -23.03 6.88
N ASN A 63 -1.34 -21.74 7.04
CA ASN A 63 -2.43 -21.30 7.91
C ASN A 63 -3.79 -21.71 7.36
N LEU A 64 -4.01 -21.56 6.05
CA LEU A 64 -5.26 -21.95 5.40
C LEU A 64 -5.51 -23.45 5.47
N CYS A 65 -4.50 -24.28 5.19
CA CYS A 65 -4.63 -25.73 5.30
C CYS A 65 -4.90 -26.15 6.75
N GLY A 66 -4.14 -25.60 7.71
CA GLY A 66 -4.31 -25.89 9.14
C GLY A 66 -5.71 -25.52 9.66
N ALA A 67 -6.19 -24.32 9.35
CA ALA A 67 -7.52 -23.85 9.74
C ALA A 67 -8.65 -24.72 9.17
N ASN A 68 -8.42 -25.33 8.01
CA ASN A 68 -9.38 -26.19 7.33
C ASN A 68 -9.20 -27.69 7.62
N SER A 69 -8.35 -28.05 8.59
CA SER A 69 -8.03 -29.45 8.93
C SER A 69 -7.51 -30.26 7.73
N ILE A 70 -6.74 -29.60 6.85
CA ILE A 70 -6.07 -30.21 5.70
C ILE A 70 -4.60 -30.40 6.07
N GLU A 71 -4.17 -31.65 6.11
CA GLU A 71 -2.77 -31.98 6.41
C GLU A 71 -1.88 -31.74 5.19
N LEU A 72 -0.83 -30.94 5.36
CA LEU A 72 0.17 -30.70 4.32
C LEU A 72 1.11 -31.91 4.23
N PRO A 73 1.29 -32.51 3.04
CA PRO A 73 2.19 -33.65 2.86
C PRO A 73 3.62 -33.25 3.21
N VAL A 74 4.42 -34.13 3.81
CA VAL A 74 5.83 -33.83 4.12
C VAL A 74 6.62 -33.69 2.80
N ALA A 75 7.38 -32.61 2.64
CA ALA A 75 8.26 -32.50 1.46
C ALA A 75 9.48 -33.42 1.61
N GLU A 76 9.93 -33.96 0.49
CA GLU A 76 11.14 -34.80 0.46
C GLU A 76 12.42 -34.01 0.74
N ASN A 77 12.42 -32.70 0.45
CA ASN A 77 13.53 -31.79 0.64
C ASN A 77 13.05 -30.31 0.70
N GLU A 78 13.97 -29.40 1.02
CA GLU A 78 13.70 -27.95 1.11
C GLU A 78 13.22 -27.33 -0.21
N GLU A 79 13.61 -27.87 -1.37
CA GLU A 79 13.15 -27.35 -2.67
C GLU A 79 11.65 -27.53 -2.86
N TYR A 80 11.12 -28.65 -2.36
CA TYR A 80 9.70 -29.02 -2.47
C TYR A 80 8.80 -28.45 -1.38
N GLU A 81 9.37 -27.88 -0.31
CA GLU A 81 8.58 -27.30 0.79
C GLU A 81 7.56 -26.27 0.29
N LYS A 82 7.99 -25.35 -0.59
CA LYS A 82 7.12 -24.33 -1.19
C LYS A 82 6.01 -24.87 -2.11
N TYR A 83 6.04 -26.16 -2.46
CA TYR A 83 5.06 -26.79 -3.34
C TYR A 83 4.09 -27.72 -2.62
N ARG A 84 4.26 -27.96 -1.31
CA ARG A 84 3.43 -28.91 -0.53
C ARG A 84 1.94 -28.57 -0.61
N ALA A 85 1.61 -27.29 -0.58
CA ALA A 85 0.24 -26.80 -0.71
C ALA A 85 -0.42 -27.19 -2.04
N PHE A 86 0.36 -27.26 -3.14
CA PHE A 86 -0.18 -27.66 -4.44
C PHE A 86 -0.69 -29.09 -4.46
N ALA A 87 -0.10 -29.98 -3.65
CA ALA A 87 -0.53 -31.38 -3.57
C ALA A 87 -1.87 -31.58 -2.85
N VAL A 88 -2.37 -30.55 -2.17
CA VAL A 88 -3.69 -30.55 -1.51
C VAL A 88 -4.57 -29.39 -1.99
N PHE A 89 -4.20 -28.77 -3.11
CA PHE A 89 -4.84 -27.56 -3.62
C PHE A 89 -6.29 -27.80 -4.00
N ASP A 90 -6.59 -28.98 -4.57
CA ASP A 90 -7.95 -29.41 -4.90
C ASP A 90 -8.83 -29.48 -3.64
N LYS A 91 -8.32 -30.06 -2.55
CA LYS A 91 -9.03 -30.17 -1.27
C LYS A 91 -9.30 -28.80 -0.68
N LEU A 92 -8.28 -27.93 -0.68
CA LEU A 92 -8.40 -26.57 -0.16
C LEU A 92 -9.41 -25.75 -0.98
N CYS A 93 -9.30 -25.77 -2.31
CA CYS A 93 -10.22 -25.07 -3.20
C CYS A 93 -11.67 -25.54 -2.99
N ASN A 94 -11.90 -26.86 -2.97
CA ASN A 94 -13.24 -27.42 -2.77
C ASN A 94 -13.84 -27.02 -1.41
N LYS A 95 -13.01 -27.02 -0.36
CA LYS A 95 -13.42 -26.63 0.99
C LYS A 95 -13.83 -25.15 1.04
N LEU A 96 -12.97 -24.25 0.58
CA LEU A 96 -13.26 -22.81 0.56
C LEU A 96 -14.43 -22.47 -0.36
N LEU A 97 -14.52 -23.10 -1.53
CA LEU A 97 -15.65 -22.90 -2.46
C LEU A 97 -16.98 -23.32 -1.82
N SER A 98 -17.00 -24.43 -1.08
CA SER A 98 -18.20 -24.86 -0.36
C SER A 98 -18.63 -23.84 0.71
N GLU A 99 -17.67 -23.20 1.38
CA GLU A 99 -17.95 -22.19 2.40
C GLU A 99 -18.42 -20.88 1.77
N ILE A 100 -17.78 -20.43 0.69
CA ILE A 100 -18.22 -19.28 -0.11
C ILE A 100 -19.67 -19.46 -0.56
N LYS A 101 -20.03 -20.66 -1.04
CA LYS A 101 -21.40 -20.99 -1.44
C LYS A 101 -22.37 -20.99 -0.27
N ALA A 102 -21.97 -21.58 0.86
CA ALA A 102 -22.79 -21.61 2.07
C ALA A 102 -23.06 -20.19 2.63
N ASN A 103 -22.14 -19.26 2.41
CA ASN A 103 -22.26 -17.85 2.82
C ASN A 103 -22.90 -16.95 1.74
N GLU A 104 -23.34 -17.51 0.61
CA GLU A 104 -23.92 -16.74 -0.52
C GLU A 104 -22.96 -15.68 -1.12
N GLN A 105 -21.64 -15.92 -1.02
CA GLN A 105 -20.58 -15.01 -1.48
C GLN A 105 -20.03 -15.33 -2.88
N GLU A 106 -20.60 -16.31 -3.60
CA GLU A 106 -20.09 -16.76 -4.90
C GLU A 106 -20.10 -15.65 -5.96
N SER A 107 -21.18 -14.89 -6.06
CA SER A 107 -21.26 -13.74 -7.00
C SER A 107 -20.28 -12.63 -6.62
N LEU A 108 -20.08 -12.36 -5.32
CA LEU A 108 -19.08 -11.39 -4.88
C LEU A 108 -17.66 -11.79 -5.31
N LEU A 109 -17.31 -13.06 -5.20
CA LEU A 109 -16.02 -13.56 -5.66
C LEU A 109 -15.87 -13.50 -7.18
N LEU A 110 -16.86 -14.04 -7.92
CA LEU A 110 -16.76 -14.26 -9.37
C LEU A 110 -17.04 -13.00 -10.20
N ASP A 111 -17.99 -12.18 -9.78
CA ASP A 111 -18.49 -11.05 -10.57
C ASP A 111 -17.85 -9.72 -10.14
N VAL A 112 -17.24 -9.66 -8.94
CA VAL A 112 -16.61 -8.45 -8.40
C VAL A 112 -15.12 -8.64 -8.14
N GLU A 113 -14.72 -9.51 -7.20
CA GLU A 113 -13.33 -9.53 -6.72
C GLU A 113 -12.33 -10.07 -7.75
N ILE A 114 -12.64 -11.16 -8.46
CA ILE A 114 -11.78 -11.71 -9.52
C ILE A 114 -11.69 -10.75 -10.74
N PRO A 115 -12.79 -10.18 -11.25
CA PRO A 115 -12.73 -9.16 -12.29
C PRO A 115 -11.95 -7.91 -11.87
N LEU A 116 -12.11 -7.47 -10.62
CA LEU A 116 -11.35 -6.35 -10.07
C LEU A 116 -9.85 -6.66 -10.03
N ALA A 117 -9.44 -7.88 -9.69
CA ALA A 117 -8.03 -8.28 -9.73
C ALA A 117 -7.41 -8.12 -11.13
N ASN A 118 -8.17 -8.36 -12.20
CA ASN A 118 -7.72 -8.10 -13.57
C ASN A 118 -7.51 -6.60 -13.84
N VAL A 119 -8.46 -5.76 -13.41
CA VAL A 119 -8.35 -4.30 -13.55
C VAL A 119 -7.12 -3.78 -12.79
N LEU A 120 -6.94 -4.22 -11.54
CA LEU A 120 -5.79 -3.83 -10.72
C LEU A 120 -4.48 -4.30 -11.35
N ALA A 121 -4.39 -5.54 -11.82
CA ALA A 121 -3.21 -6.04 -12.52
C ALA A 121 -2.80 -5.16 -13.71
N LYS A 122 -3.76 -4.69 -14.51
CA LYS A 122 -3.51 -3.78 -15.63
C LYS A 122 -3.06 -2.40 -15.16
N MET A 123 -3.71 -1.85 -14.13
CA MET A 123 -3.31 -0.57 -13.54
C MET A 123 -1.87 -0.62 -13.02
N GLU A 124 -1.49 -1.70 -12.33
CA GLU A 124 -0.13 -1.92 -11.83
C GLU A 124 0.88 -2.05 -12.97
N ASN A 125 0.55 -2.81 -14.03
CA ASN A 125 1.43 -2.96 -15.20
C ASN A 125 1.63 -1.66 -15.99
N ILE A 126 0.58 -0.85 -16.12
CA ILE A 126 0.66 0.44 -16.83
C ILE A 126 1.46 1.46 -16.02
N GLY A 127 1.31 1.45 -14.70
CA GLY A 127 1.96 2.41 -13.80
C GLY A 127 1.51 3.86 -14.02
N PHE A 128 2.00 4.75 -13.17
CA PHE A 128 1.71 6.19 -13.24
C PHE A 128 2.93 6.96 -13.75
N ASP A 129 2.73 7.83 -14.74
CA ASP A 129 3.80 8.67 -15.30
C ASP A 129 4.17 9.80 -14.35
N VAL A 130 5.46 10.10 -14.19
CA VAL A 130 5.91 11.11 -13.23
C VAL A 130 6.99 12.04 -13.77
N ASP A 131 6.93 13.30 -13.35
CA ASP A 131 8.00 14.28 -13.58
C ASP A 131 9.12 14.08 -12.54
N GLU A 132 10.05 13.18 -12.86
CA GLU A 132 11.20 12.86 -12.00
C GLU A 132 12.02 14.11 -11.64
N GLN A 133 12.26 15.01 -12.61
CA GLN A 133 13.06 16.20 -12.37
C GLN A 133 12.31 17.19 -11.46
N GLY A 134 11.02 17.39 -11.70
CA GLY A 134 10.17 18.21 -10.83
C GLY A 134 10.17 17.71 -9.38
N ILE A 135 10.12 16.39 -9.16
CA ILE A 135 10.21 15.82 -7.80
C ILE A 135 11.57 16.10 -7.17
N LYS A 136 12.67 16.00 -7.92
CA LYS A 136 14.03 16.29 -7.43
C LYS A 136 14.16 17.76 -7.02
N ASP A 137 13.78 18.67 -7.90
CA ASP A 137 13.89 20.12 -7.66
C ASP A 137 13.04 20.54 -6.45
N TYR A 138 11.84 19.95 -6.33
CA TYR A 138 10.97 20.18 -5.18
C TYR A 138 11.58 19.64 -3.88
N GLY A 139 12.19 18.45 -3.91
CA GLY A 139 12.90 17.87 -2.77
C GLY A 139 14.10 18.72 -2.32
N GLU A 140 14.85 19.30 -3.26
CA GLU A 140 15.95 20.22 -2.95
C GLU A 140 15.45 21.52 -2.29
N MET A 141 14.37 22.10 -2.82
CA MET A 141 13.71 23.26 -2.22
C MET A 141 13.22 22.96 -0.80
N LEU A 142 12.54 21.83 -0.57
CA LEU A 142 12.11 21.41 0.75
C LEU A 142 13.29 21.19 1.70
N SER A 143 14.37 20.58 1.22
CA SER A 143 15.58 20.34 2.00
C SER A 143 16.22 21.64 2.50
N ALA A 144 16.23 22.69 1.69
CA ALA A 144 16.72 24.00 2.09
C ALA A 144 15.83 24.63 3.19
N GLN A 145 14.51 24.56 3.04
CA GLN A 145 13.57 25.07 4.04
C GLN A 145 13.63 24.30 5.35
N ILE A 146 13.78 22.97 5.29
CA ILE A 146 13.93 22.09 6.47
C ILE A 146 15.16 22.51 7.27
N LYS A 147 16.32 22.70 6.61
CA LYS A 147 17.56 23.15 7.27
C LYS A 147 17.41 24.52 7.93
N SER A 148 16.77 25.46 7.23
CA SER A 148 16.51 26.80 7.81
C SER A 148 15.62 26.72 9.05
N LEU A 149 14.54 25.93 9.00
CA LEU A 149 13.64 25.75 10.15
C LEU A 149 14.32 25.02 11.30
N GLU A 150 15.15 24.03 11.01
CA GLU A 150 15.93 23.31 12.01
C GLU A 150 16.82 24.26 12.81
N THR A 151 17.57 25.15 12.13
CA THR A 151 18.37 26.18 12.79
C THR A 151 17.51 27.10 13.66
N SER A 152 16.39 27.60 13.14
CA SER A 152 15.48 28.45 13.93
C SER A 152 14.86 27.74 15.14
N ILE A 153 14.59 26.43 15.03
CA ILE A 153 14.10 25.61 16.14
C ILE A 153 15.16 25.49 17.23
N TYR A 154 16.42 25.23 16.86
CA TYR A 154 17.52 25.14 17.82
C TYR A 154 17.79 26.46 18.52
N GLU A 155 17.76 27.57 17.80
CA GLU A 155 17.88 28.92 18.37
C GLU A 155 16.71 29.22 19.34
N SER A 156 15.47 28.90 18.94
CA SER A 156 14.29 29.13 19.77
C SER A 156 14.23 28.23 21.00
N ALA A 157 14.72 26.99 20.89
CA ALA A 157 14.77 26.03 22.00
C ALA A 157 15.99 26.21 22.90
N GLY A 158 17.05 26.88 22.43
CA GLY A 158 18.32 27.05 23.15
C GLY A 158 19.20 25.79 23.18
N CYS A 159 18.87 24.75 22.42
CA CYS A 159 19.65 23.52 22.32
C CYS A 159 19.40 22.76 21.01
N GLU A 160 20.38 21.93 20.62
CA GLU A 160 20.24 20.99 19.51
C GLU A 160 19.64 19.67 19.99
N PHE A 161 18.73 19.10 19.20
CA PHE A 161 18.09 17.82 19.47
C PHE A 161 17.46 17.25 18.20
N ASN A 162 17.15 15.96 18.18
CA ASN A 162 16.44 15.35 17.06
C ASN A 162 14.94 15.72 17.10
N ILE A 163 14.54 16.67 16.24
CA ILE A 163 13.16 17.18 16.12
C ILE A 163 12.15 16.08 15.72
N ASN A 164 12.61 15.09 14.96
CA ASN A 164 11.80 13.93 14.56
C ASN A 164 11.63 12.90 15.67
N SER A 165 12.45 12.94 16.74
CA SER A 165 12.33 12.04 17.90
C SER A 165 11.25 12.56 18.87
N PRO A 166 10.10 11.88 19.01
CA PRO A 166 9.03 12.33 19.92
C PRO A 166 9.50 12.44 21.37
N LYS A 167 10.45 11.58 21.77
CA LYS A 167 11.04 11.57 23.12
C LYS A 167 11.91 12.80 23.36
N GLN A 168 12.81 13.14 22.43
CA GLN A 168 13.68 14.31 22.59
C GLN A 168 12.88 15.61 22.49
N LEU A 169 12.01 15.72 21.48
CA LEU A 169 11.12 16.87 21.35
C LEU A 169 10.23 17.05 22.60
N GLY A 170 9.66 15.96 23.13
CA GLY A 170 8.84 16.02 24.33
C GLY A 170 9.62 16.54 25.55
N LYS A 171 10.88 16.11 25.71
CA LYS A 171 11.74 16.63 26.77
C LYS A 171 11.95 18.15 26.64
N VAL A 172 12.31 18.62 25.44
CA VAL A 172 12.56 20.04 25.19
C VAL A 172 11.30 20.86 25.46
N LEU A 173 10.15 20.45 24.90
CA LEU A 173 8.90 21.21 25.04
C LEU A 173 8.39 21.25 26.49
N PHE A 174 8.40 20.11 27.20
CA PHE A 174 7.69 19.99 28.48
C PHE A 174 8.58 20.07 29.71
N GLU A 175 9.88 19.78 29.61
CA GLU A 175 10.81 19.85 30.75
C GLU A 175 11.65 21.13 30.70
N GLU A 176 12.28 21.41 29.54
CA GLU A 176 13.18 22.57 29.40
C GLU A 176 12.40 23.87 29.22
N LEU A 177 11.48 23.92 28.25
CA LEU A 177 10.63 25.08 27.97
C LEU A 177 9.39 25.18 28.86
N LYS A 178 9.13 24.14 29.67
CA LYS A 178 8.03 24.07 30.67
C LYS A 178 6.63 24.38 30.10
N LEU A 179 6.38 24.01 28.83
CA LEU A 179 5.06 24.18 28.21
C LEU A 179 4.01 23.27 28.88
N PRO A 180 2.72 23.65 28.86
CA PRO A 180 1.67 22.86 29.50
C PRO A 180 1.53 21.47 28.86
N CYS A 181 1.76 20.42 29.65
CA CYS A 181 1.63 19.03 29.19
C CYS A 181 0.18 18.54 29.34
N LYS A 182 -0.55 18.41 28.22
CA LYS A 182 -1.96 17.95 28.23
C LYS A 182 -2.13 16.42 28.15
N LYS A 183 -1.14 15.66 27.67
CA LYS A 183 -1.29 14.21 27.42
C LYS A 183 0.03 13.43 27.53
N LYS A 184 0.09 12.48 28.46
CA LYS A 184 1.17 11.46 28.54
C LYS A 184 0.67 10.13 27.97
N THR A 185 1.54 9.45 27.23
CA THR A 185 1.33 8.09 26.71
C THR A 185 2.21 7.10 27.47
N LYS A 186 2.01 5.79 27.23
CA LYS A 186 2.85 4.73 27.82
C LYS A 186 4.35 4.90 27.49
N SER A 187 4.68 5.56 26.37
CA SER A 187 6.05 5.78 25.89
C SER A 187 6.61 7.17 26.18
N GLY A 188 5.90 8.03 26.91
CA GLY A 188 6.32 9.40 27.24
C GLY A 188 5.33 10.47 26.80
N TYR A 189 5.78 11.72 26.68
CA TYR A 189 4.95 12.85 26.27
C TYR A 189 4.40 12.67 24.84
N SER A 190 3.12 12.98 24.64
CA SER A 190 2.57 13.03 23.28
C SER A 190 3.03 14.32 22.60
N THR A 191 3.58 14.20 21.40
CA THR A 191 3.91 15.34 20.53
C THR A 191 3.17 15.23 19.20
N ASN A 192 2.01 14.58 19.14
CA ASN A 192 1.26 14.49 17.88
C ASN A 192 0.77 15.88 17.42
N ALA A 193 0.32 15.98 16.16
CA ALA A 193 -0.16 17.24 15.60
C ALA A 193 -1.24 17.88 16.48
N GLU A 194 -2.25 17.12 16.92
CA GLU A 194 -3.33 17.63 17.79
C GLU A 194 -2.83 18.27 19.09
N VAL A 195 -1.88 17.64 19.78
CA VAL A 195 -1.31 18.18 21.03
C VAL A 195 -0.50 19.44 20.73
N LEU A 196 0.35 19.42 19.70
CA LEU A 196 1.15 20.58 19.30
C LEU A 196 0.26 21.76 18.88
N GLU A 197 -0.82 21.50 18.15
CA GLU A 197 -1.80 22.53 17.75
C GLU A 197 -2.41 23.23 18.96
N SER A 198 -2.73 22.46 20.02
CA SER A 198 -3.26 23.01 21.25
C SER A 198 -2.26 23.87 22.05
N LEU A 199 -0.98 23.86 21.65
CA LEU A 199 0.14 24.58 22.26
C LEU A 199 0.70 25.67 21.34
N ARG A 200 0.11 25.88 20.15
CA ARG A 200 0.63 26.75 19.10
C ARG A 200 0.96 28.16 19.60
N TYR A 201 0.16 28.70 20.51
CA TYR A 201 0.32 30.05 21.06
C TYR A 201 1.17 30.13 22.35
N GLU A 202 1.62 28.99 22.88
CA GLU A 202 2.41 28.94 24.11
C GLU A 202 3.88 29.29 23.85
N HIS A 203 4.41 28.94 22.66
CA HIS A 203 5.79 29.24 22.29
C HIS A 203 6.01 29.17 20.77
N PRO A 204 6.79 30.09 20.16
CA PRO A 204 7.05 30.11 18.72
C PRO A 204 7.60 28.78 18.15
N VAL A 205 8.41 28.07 18.93
CA VAL A 205 8.98 26.76 18.54
C VAL A 205 7.91 25.74 18.16
N VAL A 206 6.69 25.84 18.70
CA VAL A 206 5.63 24.85 18.45
C VAL A 206 5.17 24.92 17.01
N GLU A 207 4.93 26.14 16.49
CA GLU A 207 4.57 26.35 15.09
C GLU A 207 5.72 25.96 14.15
N MET A 208 6.96 26.30 14.50
CA MET A 208 8.14 25.91 13.73
C MET A 208 8.26 24.38 13.62
N VAL A 209 8.02 23.65 14.71
CA VAL A 209 8.07 22.17 14.73
C VAL A 209 6.95 21.54 13.90
N LEU A 210 5.74 22.10 13.95
CA LEU A 210 4.62 21.67 13.10
C LEU A 210 4.97 21.83 11.61
N ASN A 211 5.53 22.97 11.23
CA ASN A 211 5.99 23.24 9.87
C ASN A 211 7.13 22.30 9.47
N TYR A 212 8.17 22.16 10.32
CA TYR A 212 9.30 21.27 10.09
C TYR A 212 8.84 19.84 9.81
N ARG A 213 7.93 19.28 10.63
CA ARG A 213 7.43 17.91 10.44
C ARG A 213 6.63 17.74 9.16
N THR A 214 5.88 18.77 8.77
CA THR A 214 5.16 18.78 7.50
C THR A 214 6.13 18.72 6.33
N LEU A 215 7.14 19.59 6.30
CA LEU A 215 8.15 19.61 5.23
C LEU A 215 9.00 18.33 5.23
N ALA A 216 9.45 17.87 6.41
CA ALA A 216 10.25 16.66 6.55
C ALA A 216 9.50 15.42 6.05
N LYS A 217 8.20 15.31 6.32
CA LYS A 217 7.37 14.23 5.78
C LYS A 217 7.19 14.35 4.26
N LEU A 218 6.92 15.56 3.75
CA LEU A 218 6.84 15.83 2.30
C LEU A 218 8.12 15.40 1.58
N ASN A 219 9.27 15.76 2.13
CA ASN A 219 10.56 15.43 1.53
C ASN A 219 10.89 13.93 1.63
N SER A 220 10.87 13.37 2.84
CA SER A 220 11.30 11.97 3.08
C SER A 220 10.34 10.94 2.49
N THR A 221 9.03 11.06 2.78
CA THR A 221 8.05 10.04 2.39
C THR A 221 7.71 10.13 0.92
N TYR A 222 7.59 11.36 0.40
CA TYR A 222 7.08 11.57 -0.95
C TYR A 222 8.19 11.90 -1.93
N CYS A 223 9.05 12.90 -1.70
CA CYS A 223 10.09 13.21 -2.69
C CYS A 223 11.14 12.09 -2.78
N GLU A 224 11.87 11.83 -1.70
CA GLU A 224 12.89 10.77 -1.66
C GLU A 224 12.28 9.37 -1.82
N GLY A 225 11.10 9.15 -1.23
CA GLY A 225 10.39 7.88 -1.30
C GLY A 225 9.95 7.54 -2.72
N LEU A 226 9.31 8.47 -3.43
CA LEU A 226 8.86 8.24 -4.80
C LEU A 226 10.04 8.10 -5.76
N LEU A 227 11.09 8.93 -5.65
CA LEU A 227 12.28 8.83 -6.50
C LEU A 227 12.95 7.44 -6.46
N LYS A 228 12.93 6.76 -5.31
CA LYS A 228 13.51 5.42 -5.14
C LYS A 228 12.73 4.31 -5.83
N VAL A 229 11.46 4.54 -6.16
CA VAL A 229 10.54 3.53 -6.70
C VAL A 229 10.10 3.83 -8.13
N ILE A 230 10.66 4.88 -8.76
CA ILE A 230 10.50 5.11 -10.19
C ILE A 230 11.15 3.94 -10.94
N GLY A 231 10.34 3.27 -11.76
CA GLY A 231 10.75 2.17 -12.61
C GLY A 231 11.68 2.63 -13.74
N LYS A 232 12.31 1.65 -14.41
CA LYS A 232 13.21 1.92 -15.54
C LYS A 232 12.49 2.56 -16.74
N ASP A 233 11.18 2.43 -16.79
CA ASP A 233 10.29 3.04 -17.79
C ASP A 233 9.83 4.45 -17.39
N GLY A 234 10.35 5.01 -16.30
CA GLY A 234 10.01 6.34 -15.81
C GLY A 234 8.68 6.40 -15.04
N ARG A 235 8.09 5.25 -14.70
CA ARG A 235 6.75 5.16 -14.10
C ARG A 235 6.80 4.61 -12.68
N ILE A 236 5.81 4.96 -11.88
CA ILE A 236 5.62 4.39 -10.55
C ILE A 236 4.57 3.29 -10.61
N HIS A 237 4.95 2.09 -10.17
CA HIS A 237 4.08 0.91 -10.14
C HIS A 237 3.76 0.55 -8.68
N SER A 238 2.65 1.08 -8.17
CA SER A 238 2.13 0.67 -6.86
C SER A 238 1.64 -0.78 -6.92
N ASN A 239 1.60 -1.45 -5.76
CA ASN A 239 0.85 -2.68 -5.56
C ASN A 239 -0.49 -2.37 -4.86
N PHE A 240 -1.61 -2.79 -5.45
CA PHE A 240 -2.96 -2.61 -4.92
C PHE A 240 -3.46 -3.90 -4.25
N ASN A 241 -3.56 -3.94 -2.92
CA ASN A 241 -3.93 -5.16 -2.20
C ASN A 241 -5.44 -5.19 -1.93
N GLN A 242 -6.11 -6.27 -2.35
CA GLN A 242 -7.54 -6.51 -2.07
C GLN A 242 -7.79 -7.14 -0.70
N THR A 243 -6.77 -7.80 -0.13
CA THR A 243 -6.91 -8.69 1.04
C THR A 243 -6.37 -8.10 2.35
N GLU A 244 -6.07 -6.80 2.38
CA GLU A 244 -5.42 -6.15 3.55
C GLU A 244 -6.40 -5.48 4.51
N THR A 245 -7.41 -4.76 4.01
CA THR A 245 -8.30 -3.98 4.88
C THR A 245 -9.49 -4.81 5.34
N ARG A 246 -10.01 -4.60 6.55
CA ARG A 246 -11.18 -5.36 7.04
C ARG A 246 -12.51 -4.95 6.42
N THR A 247 -12.52 -3.80 5.73
CA THR A 247 -13.75 -3.13 5.27
C THR A 247 -14.03 -3.36 3.78
N GLY A 248 -13.25 -4.20 3.09
CA GLY A 248 -13.37 -4.34 1.63
C GLY A 248 -12.67 -3.25 0.81
N ARG A 249 -11.96 -2.31 1.44
CA ARG A 249 -11.22 -1.27 0.70
C ARG A 249 -9.90 -1.84 0.17
N ILE A 250 -9.53 -1.42 -1.04
CA ILE A 250 -8.20 -1.69 -1.59
C ILE A 250 -7.18 -0.82 -0.83
N SER A 251 -6.01 -1.38 -0.51
CA SER A 251 -4.85 -0.62 -0.05
C SER A 251 -3.79 -0.48 -1.15
N SER A 252 -2.84 0.43 -0.98
CA SER A 252 -1.73 0.64 -1.91
C SER A 252 -0.40 0.63 -1.16
N THR A 253 0.57 -0.12 -1.66
CA THR A 253 1.92 -0.26 -1.09
C THR A 253 3.01 -0.17 -2.17
N GLU A 254 4.22 0.20 -1.74
CA GLU A 254 5.45 0.19 -2.55
C GLU A 254 5.38 0.94 -3.91
N PRO A 255 4.98 2.23 -3.95
CA PRO A 255 4.64 3.12 -2.83
C PRO A 255 3.12 3.24 -2.61
N ASN A 256 2.71 3.79 -1.47
CA ASN A 256 1.31 4.10 -1.22
C ASN A 256 0.86 5.36 -1.99
N LEU A 257 0.17 5.17 -3.11
CA LEU A 257 -0.38 6.24 -3.96
C LEU A 257 -1.76 6.74 -3.51
N GLN A 258 -2.41 6.09 -2.56
CA GLN A 258 -3.69 6.55 -2.00
C GLN A 258 -3.50 7.70 -0.99
N ASN A 259 -2.31 7.84 -0.41
CA ASN A 259 -2.00 8.80 0.63
C ASN A 259 -1.20 10.03 0.12
N ILE A 260 -1.26 10.35 -1.17
CA ILE A 260 -0.61 11.55 -1.72
C ILE A 260 -1.31 12.82 -1.19
N PRO A 261 -0.57 13.76 -0.55
CA PRO A 261 -1.16 14.92 0.11
C PRO A 261 -1.97 15.81 -0.85
N VAL A 262 -3.06 16.37 -0.35
CA VAL A 262 -3.94 17.27 -1.14
C VAL A 262 -4.44 18.49 -0.37
N ARG A 263 -4.35 18.48 0.98
CA ARG A 263 -5.01 19.49 1.82
C ARG A 263 -4.23 20.80 1.91
N THR A 264 -2.91 20.75 1.83
CA THR A 264 -2.04 21.94 1.91
C THR A 264 -1.59 22.36 0.52
N GLU A 265 -1.24 23.63 0.33
CA GLU A 265 -0.68 24.12 -0.93
C GLU A 265 0.59 23.35 -1.33
N LEU A 266 1.56 23.24 -0.41
CA LEU A 266 2.76 22.42 -0.60
C LEU A 266 2.46 20.93 -0.87
N GLY A 267 1.37 20.40 -0.30
CA GLY A 267 0.92 19.05 -0.59
C GLY A 267 0.35 18.92 -2.01
N ARG A 268 -0.43 19.91 -2.46
CA ARG A 268 -1.01 19.93 -3.81
C ARG A 268 0.05 20.00 -4.90
N GLU A 269 1.18 20.65 -4.65
CA GLU A 269 2.32 20.64 -5.57
C GLU A 269 2.79 19.21 -5.89
N MET A 270 2.75 18.28 -4.92
CA MET A 270 3.15 16.89 -5.16
C MET A 270 2.32 16.21 -6.26
N ARG A 271 1.02 16.53 -6.35
CA ARG A 271 0.15 15.95 -7.38
C ARG A 271 0.48 16.45 -8.79
N LYS A 272 1.12 17.62 -8.92
CA LYS A 272 1.53 18.16 -10.24
C LYS A 272 2.62 17.32 -10.89
N PHE A 273 3.41 16.59 -10.10
CA PHE A 273 4.43 15.70 -10.62
C PHE A 273 3.89 14.36 -11.10
N PHE A 274 2.60 14.07 -10.88
CA PHE A 274 1.91 12.95 -11.49
C PHE A 274 1.35 13.41 -12.82
N ALA A 275 1.94 12.93 -13.91
CA ALA A 275 1.69 13.42 -15.25
C ALA A 275 0.82 12.46 -16.07
N ALA A 276 0.14 13.00 -17.08
CA ALA A 276 -0.39 12.19 -18.16
C ALA A 276 0.74 11.86 -19.14
N LYS A 277 0.61 10.73 -19.84
CA LYS A 277 1.44 10.43 -21.01
C LYS A 277 1.30 11.55 -22.06
N GLU A 278 2.34 11.79 -22.85
CA GLU A 278 2.31 12.72 -23.98
C GLU A 278 1.06 12.54 -24.87
N GLY A 279 0.32 13.63 -25.08
CA GLY A 279 -0.93 13.65 -25.85
C GLY A 279 -2.18 13.21 -25.07
N TRP A 280 -2.06 12.94 -23.77
CA TRP A 280 -3.17 12.53 -22.89
C TRP A 280 -3.44 13.58 -21.82
N VAL A 281 -4.58 13.44 -21.14
CA VAL A 281 -4.94 14.22 -19.95
C VAL A 281 -5.33 13.28 -18.81
N LEU A 282 -5.09 13.70 -17.57
CA LEU A 282 -5.60 13.00 -16.40
C LEU A 282 -7.05 13.41 -16.15
N VAL A 283 -7.91 12.43 -15.88
CA VAL A 283 -9.30 12.64 -15.48
C VAL A 283 -9.48 12.04 -14.10
N ASP A 284 -9.99 12.86 -13.18
CA ASP A 284 -10.34 12.46 -11.82
C ASP A 284 -11.87 12.44 -11.68
N ALA A 285 -12.40 11.39 -11.08
CA ALA A 285 -13.83 11.19 -10.86
C ALA A 285 -14.04 10.63 -9.46
N ASP A 286 -14.75 11.39 -8.63
CA ASP A 286 -15.00 11.07 -7.23
C ASP A 286 -16.51 10.97 -6.97
N TYR A 287 -16.92 9.99 -6.16
CA TYR A 287 -18.32 9.86 -5.79
C TYR A 287 -18.69 10.94 -4.77
N SER A 288 -19.70 11.75 -5.10
CA SER A 288 -20.20 12.76 -4.16
C SER A 288 -20.86 12.10 -2.95
N GLN A 289 -20.16 12.13 -1.81
CA GLN A 289 -20.70 11.73 -0.50
C GLN A 289 -21.18 10.27 -0.44
N ILE A 290 -20.45 9.33 -1.04
CA ILE A 290 -20.86 7.91 -1.07
C ILE A 290 -21.01 7.27 0.32
N GLU A 291 -20.29 7.78 1.34
CA GLU A 291 -20.42 7.29 2.72
C GLU A 291 -21.51 7.95 3.56
N LEU A 292 -22.16 9.02 3.09
CA LEU A 292 -23.27 9.69 3.78
C LEU A 292 -24.62 9.13 3.36
#